data_AF-A0A6S6SDD7-F1
#
_entry.id   AF-A0A6S6SDD7-F1
#
_cell.length_a   1.000
_cell.length_b   1.000
_cell.length_c   1.000
_cell.angle_alpha   90.00
_cell.angle_beta   90.00
_cell.angle_gamma   90.00
#
_symmetry.space_group_name_H-M   'P 1'
#
loop_
_entity.id
_entity.type
_entity.pdbx_description
1 polymer ?
#
loop_
_entity_poly.entity_id
_entity_poly.type
_entity_poly.pdbx_seq_one_letter_code
_entity_poly.pdbx_strand_id
1 'polypeptide(L)' 'MTFSIAARCPDSGQFGVAISSSSPCVASRCAFTRAGTGAALTQNITDPRLGPIMLDLLALGRSTEEAVAGAVGGTQHADW' A
#
# COMPACT_ATOMS: atom_id res chain seq x y z
N MET A 1 -2.22 17.43 -1.37
CA MET A 1 -1.08 17.05 -0.50
C MET A 1 -1.52 15.83 0.30
N THR A 2 -0.68 14.79 0.39
CA THR A 2 -1.01 13.53 1.07
C THR A 2 0.20 13.05 1.88
N PHE A 3 -0.06 12.63 3.12
CA PHE A 3 0.93 11.98 3.99
C PHE A 3 0.37 10.65 4.44
N SER A 4 1.23 9.64 4.55
CA SER A 4 0.80 8.31 4.92
C SER A 4 1.90 7.54 5.64
N ILE A 5 1.53 6.68 6.59
CA ILE A 5 2.46 5.89 7.40
C ILE A 5 1.93 4.47 7.57
N ALA A 6 2.84 3.49 7.54
CA ALA A 6 2.62 2.12 7.99
C ALA A 6 3.50 1.84 9.20
N ALA A 7 2.99 1.04 10.14
CA ALA A 7 3.75 0.58 11.28
C ALA A 7 3.43 -0.89 11.58
N ARG A 8 4.40 -1.60 12.16
CA ARG A 8 4.23 -2.95 12.72
C ARG A 8 4.39 -2.87 14.23
N CYS A 9 3.40 -3.37 14.97
CA CYS A 9 3.54 -3.55 16.41
C CYS A 9 4.53 -4.69 16.69
N PRO A 10 5.63 -4.48 17.43
CA PRO A 10 6.59 -5.53 17.72
C PRO A 10 6.01 -6.65 18.59
N ASP A 11 5.09 -6.32 19.51
CA ASP A 11 4.53 -7.25 20.48
C ASP A 11 3.46 -8.16 19.86
N SER A 12 2.52 -7.59 19.08
CA SER A 12 1.42 -8.35 18.47
C SER A 12 1.70 -8.80 17.03
N GLY A 13 2.72 -8.22 16.39
CA GLY A 13 3.01 -8.42 14.98
C GLY A 13 2.00 -7.80 14.01
N GLN A 14 0.97 -7.10 14.51
CA GLN A 14 -0.06 -6.48 13.68
C GLN A 14 0.49 -5.29 12.89
N PHE A 15 -0.04 -5.10 11.69
CA PHE A 15 0.21 -3.91 10.87
C PHE A 15 -0.93 -2.92 11.00
N GLY A 16 -0.59 -1.64 11.11
CA GLY A 16 -1.52 -0.52 11.11
C GLY A 16 -1.07 0.56 10.14
N VAL A 17 -2.04 1.34 9.65
CA VAL A 17 -1.79 2.44 8.71
C VAL A 17 -2.56 3.69 9.11
N ALA A 18 -2.00 4.85 8.80
CA ALA A 18 -2.70 6.13 8.87
C ALA A 18 -2.40 6.95 7.60
N ILE A 19 -3.38 7.70 7.13
CA ILE A 19 -3.28 8.54 5.95
C ILE A 19 -4.06 9.83 6.14
N SER A 20 -3.48 10.94 5.70
CA SER A 20 -4.11 12.26 5.70
C SER A 20 -3.95 12.91 4.32
N SER A 21 -5.03 13.47 3.80
CA SER A 21 -5.04 14.14 2.49
C SER A 21 -6.12 15.22 2.45
N SER A 22 -5.93 16.19 1.56
CA SER A 22 -7.00 17.13 1.17
C SER A 22 -8.08 16.47 0.29
N SER A 23 -7.83 15.28 -0.26
CA SER A 23 -8.78 14.55 -1.09
C SER A 23 -9.77 13.74 -0.24
N PRO A 24 -11.09 13.84 -0.49
CA PRO A 24 -12.09 13.12 0.27
C PRO A 24 -11.95 11.60 0.07
N CYS A 25 -12.19 10.86 1.15
CA CYS A 25 -12.21 9.39 1.14
C CYS A 25 -10.88 8.75 0.70
N VAL A 26 -9.74 9.41 0.87
CA VAL A 26 -8.41 8.90 0.44
C VAL A 26 -8.11 7.49 0.97
N ALA A 27 -8.49 7.18 2.21
CA ALA A 27 -8.23 5.89 2.83
C ALA A 27 -8.83 4.72 2.03
N SER A 28 -10.02 4.89 1.44
CA SER A 28 -10.70 3.84 0.66
C SER A 28 -9.93 3.41 -0.60
N ARG A 29 -9.00 4.25 -1.07
CA ARG A 29 -8.27 4.06 -2.33
C ARG A 29 -6.78 3.81 -2.14
N CYS A 30 -6.26 4.15 -0.95
CA CYS A 30 -4.83 4.32 -0.72
C CYS A 30 -4.30 3.58 0.50
N ALA A 31 -5.16 3.04 1.37
CA ALA A 31 -4.74 2.45 2.64
C ALA A 31 -5.18 0.98 2.71
N PHE A 32 -4.22 0.06 2.64
CA PHE A 32 -4.50 -1.37 2.57
C PHE A 32 -3.69 -2.12 3.62
N THR A 33 -4.35 -3.07 4.28
CA THR A 33 -3.75 -3.99 5.24
C THR A 33 -4.29 -5.39 5.04
N ARG A 34 -3.45 -6.41 5.21
CA ARG A 34 -3.86 -7.81 5.18
C ARG A 34 -3.18 -8.57 6.32
N ALA A 35 -3.99 -9.23 7.15
CA ALA A 35 -3.52 -10.00 8.29
C ALA A 35 -2.54 -11.10 7.83
N GLY A 36 -1.42 -11.24 8.56
CA GLY A 36 -0.36 -12.21 8.23
C GLY A 36 0.50 -11.84 7.00
N THR A 37 0.18 -10.75 6.29
CA THR A 37 0.93 -10.32 5.10
C THR A 37 1.63 -8.99 5.31
N GLY A 38 0.90 -7.92 5.64
CA GLY A 38 1.50 -6.59 5.74
C GLY A 38 0.53 -5.45 5.47
N ALA A 39 1.12 -4.30 5.14
CA ALA A 39 0.42 -3.08 4.75
C ALA A 39 1.00 -2.53 3.45
N ALA A 40 0.15 -1.92 2.64
CA ALA A 40 0.54 -1.22 1.42
C ALA A 40 -0.20 0.11 1.35
N LEU A 41 0.52 1.17 0.97
CA LEU A 41 -0.06 2.49 0.76
C LEU A 41 0.30 3.02 -0.62
N THR A 42 -0.66 3.71 -1.24
CA THR A 42 -0.49 4.46 -2.49
C THR A 42 -0.91 5.91 -2.25
N GLN A 43 -0.62 6.85 -3.15
CA GLN A 43 -0.84 8.26 -2.85
C GLN A 43 -1.58 9.05 -3.94
N ASN A 44 -2.32 10.06 -3.47
CA ASN A 44 -3.41 10.86 -4.01
C ASN A 44 -4.08 10.49 -5.37
N ILE A 45 -3.38 10.67 -6.49
CA ILE A 45 -3.87 10.22 -7.79
C ILE A 45 -3.38 8.79 -7.90
N THR A 46 -4.30 7.83 -7.74
CA THR A 46 -3.90 6.45 -7.61
C THR A 46 -4.86 5.53 -8.31
N ASP A 47 -4.32 4.42 -8.80
CA ASP A 47 -5.07 3.21 -9.10
C ASP A 47 -5.26 2.39 -7.81
N PRO A 48 -6.51 2.23 -7.30
CA PRO A 48 -6.80 1.47 -6.08
C PRO A 48 -6.40 -0.01 -6.16
N ARG A 49 -6.09 -0.54 -7.35
CA ARG A 49 -5.65 -1.93 -7.54
C ARG A 49 -4.21 -2.17 -7.11
N LEU A 50 -3.38 -1.12 -7.06
CA LEU A 50 -1.95 -1.21 -6.70
C LEU A 50 -1.73 -1.77 -5.29
N GLY A 51 -2.56 -1.37 -4.32
CA GLY A 51 -2.49 -1.86 -2.95
C GLY A 51 -2.69 -3.38 -2.85
N PRO A 52 -3.82 -3.92 -3.34
CA PRO A 52 -4.05 -5.36 -3.42
C PRO A 52 -2.93 -6.12 -4.15
N ILE A 53 -2.43 -5.61 -5.29
CA ILE A 53 -1.33 -6.25 -6.04
C ILE A 53 -0.06 -6.34 -5.19
N MET A 54 0.32 -5.25 -4.51
CA MET A 54 1.49 -5.28 -3.61
C MET A 54 1.29 -6.30 -2.48
N LEU A 55 0.11 -6.36 -1.88
CA LEU A 55 -0.19 -7.34 -0.83
C LEU A 55 -0.18 -8.79 -1.36
N ASP A 56 -0.59 -9.03 -2.59
CA ASP A 56 -0.49 -10.35 -3.23
C ASP A 56 0.96 -10.76 -3.46
N LEU A 57 1.80 -9.83 -3.94
CA LEU A 57 3.24 -10.07 -4.11
C LEU A 57 3.94 -10.35 -2.77
N LEU A 58 3.62 -9.58 -1.73
CA LEU A 58 4.12 -9.84 -0.37
C LEU A 58 3.67 -11.20 0.16
N ALA A 59 2.41 -11.60 -0.10
CA ALA A 59 1.90 -12.91 0.31
C ALA A 59 2.60 -14.08 -0.40
N LEU A 60 3.15 -13.85 -1.60
CA LEU A 60 3.99 -14.80 -2.33
C LEU A 60 5.45 -14.81 -1.84
N GLY A 61 5.79 -14.05 -0.80
CA GLY A 61 7.13 -13.99 -0.23
C GLY A 61 8.11 -13.09 -0.97
N ARG A 62 7.62 -12.20 -1.85
CA ARG A 62 8.46 -11.17 -2.47
C ARG A 62 8.89 -10.14 -1.45
N SER A 63 10.05 -9.52 -1.67
CA SER A 63 10.49 -8.40 -0.86
C SER A 63 9.57 -7.19 -1.06
N THR A 64 9.67 -6.20 -0.17
CA THR A 64 8.94 -4.94 -0.28
C THR A 64 9.29 -4.19 -1.56
N GLU A 65 10.56 -4.19 -1.95
CA GLU A 65 11.07 -3.53 -3.15
C GLU A 65 10.53 -4.23 -4.41
N GLU A 66 10.53 -5.57 -4.42
CA GLU A 66 9.96 -6.35 -5.52
C GLU A 66 8.45 -6.14 -5.65
N ALA A 67 7.72 -6.06 -4.53
CA ALA A 67 6.28 -5.82 -4.54
C ALA A 67 5.94 -4.44 -5.14
N VAL A 68 6.69 -3.40 -4.73
CA VAL A 68 6.53 -2.04 -5.29
C VAL A 68 6.90 -2.04 -6.78
N ALA A 69 8.07 -2.58 -7.15
CA ALA A 69 8.54 -2.60 -8.52
C ALA A 69 7.59 -3.39 -9.45
N GLY A 70 7.07 -4.52 -8.98
CA GLY A 70 6.10 -5.33 -9.72
C GLY A 70 4.77 -4.60 -9.93
N ALA A 71 4.25 -3.94 -8.89
CA ALA A 71 3.02 -3.15 -9.00
C ALA A 71 3.18 -1.95 -9.95
N VAL A 72 4.30 -1.23 -9.86
CA VAL A 72 4.62 -0.08 -10.73
C VAL A 72 4.86 -0.54 -12.17
N GLY A 73 5.71 -1.55 -12.38
CA GLY A 73 6.08 -2.02 -13.72
C GLY A 73 4.93 -2.61 -14.53
N GLY A 74 3.87 -3.11 -13.86
CA GLY A 74 2.65 -3.61 -14.49
C GLY A 74 1.58 -2.54 -14.76
N THR A 75 1.80 -1.28 -14.36
CA THR A 75 0.77 -0.24 -14.37
C THR A 75 0.99 0.76 -15.50
N GLN A 76 -0.02 0.91 -16.35
CA GLN A 76 -0.03 1.95 -17.36
C GLN A 76 -0.12 3.32 -16.66
N HIS A 77 0.78 4.24 -17.01
CA HIS A 77 0.91 5.58 -16.40
C HIS A 77 1.38 5.60 -14.94
N ALA A 78 2.24 4.66 -14.52
CA ALA A 78 2.77 4.65 -13.16
C ALA A 78 3.59 5.90 -12.76
N ASP A 79 3.97 6.73 -13.73
CA ASP A 79 4.64 8.03 -13.51
C ASP A 79 3.69 9.12 -12.97
N TRP A 80 2.38 8.87 -12.96
CA TRP A 80 1.31 9.80 -12.52
C TRP A 80 0.57 9.28 -11.29
#